data_AF-A0A946TWN1-F1
#
_entry.id   AF-A0A946TWN1-F1
#
_cell.length_a   1.000
_cell.length_b   1.000
_cell.length_c   1.000
_cell.angle_alpha   90.00
_cell.angle_beta   90.00
_cell.angle_gamma   90.00
#
_symmetry.space_group_name_H-M   'P 1'
#
loop_
_entity.id
_entity.type
_entity.pdbx_description
1 polymer ?
#
loop_
_entity_poly.entity_id
_entity_poly.type
_entity_poly.pdbx_seq_one_letter_code
_entity_poly.pdbx_strand_id
1 'polypeptide(L)'
;MSKTLIIAEKPSVATDLARVLSKELGKFEKRGKDRNTYFESDNALISSAVGHLVELKMPSGPNGKKLPWGIKHLPVIPEKFELQPIAKSESRLNLLKRLIKK
;
A
#
# COMPACT_ATOMS: atom_id res chain seq x y z
N MET A 1 9.54 -5.64 -21.64
CA MET A 1 10.12 -6.17 -20.40
C MET A 1 9.32 -5.64 -19.23
N SER A 2 9.01 -6.47 -18.23
CA SER A 2 8.36 -6.02 -16.99
C SER A 2 9.33 -5.21 -16.15
N LYS A 3 8.89 -4.08 -15.60
CA LYS A 3 9.71 -3.27 -14.67
C LYS A 3 9.63 -3.86 -13.26
N THR A 4 10.72 -3.77 -12.50
CA THR A 4 10.69 -4.15 -11.08
C THR A 4 10.07 -3.03 -10.25
N LEU A 5 9.03 -3.33 -9.46
CA LEU A 5 8.45 -2.38 -8.51
C LEU A 5 9.08 -2.53 -7.12
N ILE A 6 9.71 -1.47 -6.64
CA ILE A 6 10.29 -1.35 -5.30
C ILE A 6 9.36 -0.46 -4.45
N ILE A 7 8.90 -0.99 -3.32
CA ILE A 7 7.99 -0.29 -2.40
C ILE A 7 8.72 -0.08 -1.07
N ALA A 8 9.01 1.17 -0.74
CA ALA A 8 9.58 1.55 0.55
C ALA A 8 8.49 1.88 1.60
N GLU A 9 8.85 1.88 2.87
CA GLU A 9 7.90 2.24 3.93
C GLU A 9 7.54 3.74 3.92
N LYS A 10 8.51 4.62 3.65
CA LYS A 10 8.33 6.08 3.74
C LYS A 10 8.98 6.82 2.56
N PRO A 11 8.53 8.06 2.24
CA PRO A 11 8.99 8.78 1.04
C PRO A 11 10.49 9.09 1.02
N SER A 12 11.10 9.33 2.18
CA SER A 12 12.55 9.59 2.26
C SER A 12 13.37 8.39 1.78
N VAL A 13 13.01 7.18 2.22
CA VAL A 13 13.67 5.94 1.80
C VAL A 13 13.50 5.71 0.29
N ALA A 14 12.32 5.96 -0.27
CA ALA A 14 12.11 5.89 -1.72
C ALA A 14 13.02 6.85 -2.51
N THR A 15 13.26 8.05 -1.96
CA THR A 15 14.14 9.05 -2.56
C THR A 15 15.61 8.62 -2.51
N ASP A 16 16.04 8.05 -1.39
CA ASP A 16 17.40 7.53 -1.24
C ASP A 16 17.66 6.33 -2.16
N LEU A 17 16.69 5.41 -2.27
CA LEU A 17 16.75 4.29 -3.21
C LEU A 17 16.87 4.77 -4.66
N ALA A 18 16.06 5.76 -5.08
CA ALA A 18 16.15 6.31 -6.42
C ALA A 18 17.54 6.91 -6.71
N ARG A 19 18.16 7.57 -5.72
CA ARG A 19 19.51 8.13 -5.85
C ARG A 19 20.58 7.05 -6.00
N VAL A 20 20.58 6.05 -5.12
CA VAL A 20 21.63 5.01 -5.06
C VAL A 20 21.51 4.03 -6.22
N LEU A 21 20.28 3.62 -6.57
CA LEU A 21 20.04 2.61 -7.60
C LEU A 21 20.09 3.15 -9.03
N SER A 22 20.26 4.47 -9.22
CA SER A 22 20.32 5.10 -10.55
C SER A 22 21.43 4.54 -11.45
N LYS A 23 22.54 4.07 -10.87
CA LYS A 23 23.67 3.47 -11.62
C LYS A 23 23.34 2.10 -12.20
N GLU A 24 22.58 1.29 -11.45
CA GLU A 24 22.26 -0.10 -11.80
C GLU A 24 20.95 -0.22 -12.60
N LEU A 25 19.94 0.58 -12.24
CA LEU A 25 18.58 0.47 -12.77
C LEU A 25 18.23 1.59 -13.75
N GLY A 26 19.20 2.44 -14.09
CA GLY A 26 19.03 3.61 -14.94
C GLY A 26 18.51 4.84 -14.18
N LYS A 27 18.60 6.00 -14.84
CA LYS A 27 18.20 7.28 -14.26
C LYS A 27 16.70 7.27 -13.94
N PHE A 28 16.37 7.60 -12.70
CA PHE A 28 14.99 7.71 -12.25
C PHE A 28 14.42 9.10 -12.50
N GLU A 29 13.23 9.15 -13.11
CA GLU A 29 12.44 10.36 -13.23
C GLU A 29 11.30 10.37 -12.21
N LYS A 30 11.07 11.52 -11.58
CA LYS A 30 9.96 11.72 -10.67
C LYS A 30 8.65 11.82 -11.46
N ARG A 31 7.67 11.00 -11.11
CA ARG A 31 6.33 10.94 -11.72
C ARG A 31 5.26 11.11 -10.65
N GLY A 32 4.04 11.44 -11.09
CA GLY A 32 2.91 11.68 -10.20
C GLY A 32 2.95 13.08 -9.57
N LYS A 33 2.06 13.33 -8.62
CA LYS A 33 1.91 14.61 -7.92
C LYS A 33 1.65 14.37 -6.44
N ASP A 34 2.11 15.29 -5.60
CA ASP A 34 1.88 15.31 -4.15
C ASP A 34 2.20 13.97 -3.48
N ARG A 35 1.24 13.46 -2.70
CA ARG A 35 1.27 12.17 -2.01
C ARG A 35 1.25 10.97 -2.95
N ASN A 36 1.11 11.15 -4.26
CA ASN A 36 1.15 10.08 -5.25
C ASN A 36 2.40 10.12 -6.13
N THR A 37 3.46 10.76 -5.62
CA THR A 37 4.78 10.74 -6.22
C THR A 37 5.38 9.33 -6.20
N TYR A 38 6.01 8.94 -7.32
CA TYR A 38 6.86 7.76 -7.48
C TYR A 38 8.01 8.07 -8.44
N PHE A 39 8.98 7.19 -8.55
CA PHE A 39 10.11 7.29 -9.47
C PHE A 39 10.03 6.18 -10.52
N GLU A 40 10.41 6.48 -11.75
CA GLU A 40 10.38 5.54 -12.86
C GLU A 40 11.67 5.65 -13.67
N SER A 41 12.30 4.50 -13.93
CA SER A 41 13.37 4.34 -14.92
C SER A 41 12.89 3.36 -16.00
N ASP A 42 13.77 3.01 -16.94
CA ASP A 42 13.46 2.00 -17.96
C ASP A 42 13.29 0.60 -17.36
N ASN A 43 13.99 0.30 -16.26
CA ASN A 43 14.05 -1.03 -15.65
C ASN A 43 13.24 -1.17 -14.36
N ALA A 44 12.90 -0.06 -13.68
CA ALA A 44 12.27 -0.13 -12.37
C ALA A 44 11.31 1.04 -12.05
N LEU A 45 10.45 0.79 -11.07
CA LEU A 45 9.54 1.74 -10.43
C LEU A 45 9.87 1.78 -8.94
N ILE A 46 9.94 2.97 -8.32
CA ILE A 46 10.13 3.10 -6.87
C ILE A 46 8.99 3.95 -6.29
N SER A 47 8.28 3.43 -5.29
CA SER A 47 7.25 4.18 -4.56
C SER A 47 7.36 3.94 -3.05
N SER A 48 6.43 4.50 -2.26
CA SER A 48 6.36 4.28 -0.82
C SER A 48 4.93 4.09 -0.31
N ALA A 49 4.75 3.30 0.75
CA ALA A 49 3.47 3.02 1.39
C ALA A 49 2.99 4.15 2.33
N VAL A 50 3.91 4.85 2.98
CA VAL A 50 3.63 5.89 3.99
C VAL A 50 2.82 5.33 5.17
N GLY A 51 3.36 4.29 5.81
CA GLY A 51 2.67 3.55 6.88
C GLY A 51 1.73 2.46 6.33
N HIS A 52 0.87 1.96 7.21
CA HIS A 52 -0.14 0.97 6.82
C HIS A 52 -1.14 1.56 5.82
N LEU A 53 -1.44 0.77 4.79
CA LEU A 53 -2.41 1.09 3.73
C LEU A 53 -3.75 0.39 3.93
N VAL A 54 -3.73 -0.70 4.68
CA VAL A 54 -4.87 -1.55 4.99
C VAL A 54 -4.88 -1.83 6.48
N GLU A 55 -6.06 -2.07 7.02
CA GLU A 55 -6.31 -2.41 8.42
C GLU A 55 -7.21 -3.65 8.50
N LEU A 56 -7.27 -4.26 9.68
CA LEU A 56 -8.23 -5.35 9.92
C LEU A 56 -9.65 -4.84 9.71
N LYS A 57 -10.40 -5.54 8.88
CA LYS A 57 -11.82 -5.31 8.71
C LYS A 57 -12.53 -5.79 9.97
N MET A 58 -13.38 -4.94 10.54
CA MET A 58 -14.20 -5.34 11.68
C MET A 58 -15.05 -6.56 11.31
N PRO A 59 -15.07 -7.61 12.13
CA PRO A 59 -15.90 -8.75 11.84
C PRO A 59 -17.36 -8.32 11.81
N SER A 60 -18.11 -8.90 10.89
CA SER A 60 -19.55 -8.68 10.78
C SER A 60 -20.27 -9.94 11.23
N GLY A 61 -21.44 -9.76 11.85
CA GLY A 61 -22.34 -10.86 12.13
C GLY A 61 -22.96 -11.43 10.85
N PRO A 62 -23.77 -12.50 10.96
CA PRO A 62 -24.45 -13.11 9.83
C PRO A 62 -25.21 -12.06 8.99
N ASN A 63 -25.14 -12.19 7.67
CA ASN A 63 -25.78 -11.30 6.70
C ASN A 63 -25.34 -9.82 6.80
N GLY A 64 -24.08 -9.58 7.17
CA GLY A 64 -23.49 -8.23 7.21
C GLY A 64 -24.00 -7.35 8.36
N LYS A 65 -24.72 -7.92 9.33
CA LYS A 65 -25.18 -7.18 10.50
C LYS A 65 -24.00 -6.81 11.39
N LYS A 66 -24.11 -5.69 12.11
CA LYS A 66 -23.12 -5.34 13.15
C LYS A 66 -23.10 -6.44 14.21
N LEU A 67 -21.91 -6.74 14.71
CA LEU A 67 -21.77 -7.67 15.82
C LEU A 67 -22.50 -7.14 17.06
N PRO A 68 -23.24 -7.99 17.78
CA PRO A 68 -23.79 -7.62 19.07
C PRO A 68 -22.64 -7.42 20.07
N TRP A 69 -22.72 -6.33 20.84
CA TRP A 69 -21.71 -5.96 21.84
C TRP A 69 -22.07 -6.52 23.22
N GLY A 70 -21.07 -7.04 23.97
CA GLY A 70 -21.23 -7.51 25.35
C GLY A 70 -20.38 -8.74 25.67
N ILE A 71 -20.11 -8.96 26.96
CA ILE A 71 -19.22 -10.04 27.44
C ILE A 71 -19.66 -11.42 26.94
N LYS A 72 -20.98 -11.67 26.86
CA LYS A 72 -21.54 -12.95 26.35
C LYS A 72 -21.23 -13.25 24.88
N HIS A 73 -20.79 -12.26 24.12
CA HIS A 73 -20.42 -12.40 22.71
C HIS A 73 -18.90 -12.44 22.51
N LEU A 74 -18.13 -12.38 23.59
CA LEU A 74 -16.69 -12.51 23.56
C LEU A 74 -16.26 -13.97 23.74
N PRO A 75 -15.14 -14.39 23.10
CA PRO A 75 -14.33 -13.59 22.18
C PRO A 75 -14.97 -13.50 20.79
N VAL A 76 -14.83 -12.35 20.13
CA VAL A 76 -15.18 -12.19 18.72
C VAL A 76 -13.96 -12.54 17.88
N ILE A 77 -13.93 -13.74 17.31
CA ILE A 77 -12.86 -14.21 16.44
C ILE A 77 -13.49 -14.61 15.09
N PRO A 78 -13.17 -13.93 13.98
CA PRO A 78 -13.67 -14.33 12.68
C PRO A 78 -13.05 -15.64 12.22
N GLU A 79 -13.77 -16.41 11.41
CA GLU A 79 -13.20 -17.58 10.72
C GLU A 79 -12.02 -17.20 9.81
N LYS A 80 -12.08 -16.00 9.22
CA LYS A 80 -11.03 -15.43 8.39
C LYS A 80 -10.82 -13.96 8.71
N PHE A 81 -9.57 -13.58 8.95
CA PHE A 81 -9.20 -12.18 9.10
C PHE A 81 -9.16 -11.51 7.71
N GLU A 82 -10.10 -10.60 7.48
CA GLU A 82 -10.14 -9.80 6.27
C GLU A 82 -9.44 -8.44 6.49
N LEU A 83 -8.90 -7.87 5.42
CA LEU A 83 -8.30 -6.54 5.41
C LEU A 83 -9.17 -5.58 4.61
N GLN A 84 -9.20 -4.32 5.02
CA GLN A 84 -9.85 -3.23 4.28
C GLN A 84 -8.89 -2.05 4.09
N PRO A 85 -9.04 -1.26 3.02
CA PRO A 85 -8.26 -0.02 2.84
C PRO A 85 -8.51 0.97 3.97
N ILE A 86 -7.44 1.62 4.44
CA ILE A 86 -7.58 2.75 5.36
C ILE A 86 -7.93 3.98 4.52
N ALA A 87 -9.07 4.63 4.79
CA ALA A 87 -9.60 5.73 3.98
C ALA A 87 -8.58 6.85 3.71
N LYS A 88 -7.80 7.26 4.73
CA LYS A 88 -6.78 8.32 4.61
C LYS A 88 -5.65 8.00 3.63
N SER A 89 -5.38 6.71 3.37
CA SER A 89 -4.28 6.23 2.53
C SER A 89 -4.75 5.46 1.29
N GLU A 90 -6.05 5.45 1.02
CA GLU A 90 -6.65 4.72 -0.09
C GLU A 90 -6.08 5.19 -1.45
N SER A 91 -5.87 6.49 -1.62
CA SER A 91 -5.25 7.04 -2.83
C SER A 91 -3.85 6.47 -3.09
N ARG A 92 -3.08 6.24 -2.02
CA ARG A 92 -1.75 5.63 -2.10
C ARG A 92 -1.84 4.14 -2.43
N LEU A 93 -2.77 3.41 -1.81
CA LEU A 93 -3.02 2.01 -2.14
C LEU A 93 -3.39 1.85 -3.62
N ASN A 94 -4.26 2.72 -4.14
CA ASN A 94 -4.67 2.74 -5.54
C ASN A 94 -3.50 3.05 -6.49
N LEU A 95 -2.61 3.97 -6.11
CA LEU A 95 -1.36 4.20 -6.85
C LEU A 95 -0.53 2.92 -6.93
N LEU A 96 -0.26 2.25 -5.81
CA LEU A 96 0.56 1.03 -5.79
C LEU A 96 -0.10 -0.08 -6.61
N LYS A 97 -1.42 -0.28 -6.50
CA LYS A 97 -2.18 -1.23 -7.34
C LYS A 97 -2.02 -0.94 -8.84
N ARG A 98 -1.96 0.33 -9.23
CA ARG A 98 -1.70 0.71 -10.62
C ARG A 98 -0.25 0.40 -11.03
N LEU A 99 0.72 0.67 -10.17
CA LEU A 99 2.13 0.38 -10.44
C LEU A 99 2.43 -1.12 -10.51
N ILE A 100 1.75 -1.96 -9.71
CA ILE A 100 1.88 -3.43 -9.73
C ILE A 100 1.44 -4.02 -11.08
N LYS A 101 0.54 -3.35 -11.79
CA LYS A 101 0.02 -3.79 -13.10
C LYS A 101 0.84 -3.30 -14.28
N LYS A 102 1.85 -2.45 -14.06
CA LYS A 102 2.78 -1.98 -15.10
C LYS A 102 3.91 -2.99 -15.28
#